data_AF-A0A4P8SE43-F1
#
_entry.id   AF-A0A4P8SE43-F1
#
_cell.length_a   1.000
_cell.length_b   1.000
_cell.length_c   1.000
_cell.angle_alpha   90.00
_cell.angle_beta   90.00
_cell.angle_gamma   90.00
#
_symmetry.space_group_name_H-M   'P 1'
#
loop_
_entity.id
_entity.type
_entity.pdbx_description
1 polymer ?
#
loop_
_entity_poly.entity_id
_entity_poly.type
_entity_poly.pdbx_seq_one_letter_code
_entity_poly.pdbx_strand_id
1 'polypeptide(L)'
;MITFLFVVTGCSKTSKDIEKYLNTGSGIDAPAKQMMPTLDQLPVYEKIEYRYTKKTMLFFQSHSVALIVNYDEQTFENENEKLAENFTFSTMTSATTDEASTPDYQFVINSYTFKIVDENEFPKSFGMIGTSDKEQSIAYLYFYDFDLDSIGEEDNSNPMPEFVNDYFNYDF
;
A
#
# COMPACT_ATOMS: atom_id res chain seq x y z
N MET A 1 30.37 26.24 -18.11
CA MET A 1 29.99 24.86 -17.76
C MET A 1 28.50 24.85 -17.54
N ILE A 2 27.72 24.30 -18.47
CA ILE A 2 26.26 24.21 -18.35
C ILE A 2 25.97 22.83 -17.78
N THR A 3 25.55 22.77 -16.51
CA THR A 3 25.08 21.53 -15.88
C THR A 3 23.67 21.25 -16.39
N PHE A 4 23.51 20.23 -17.23
CA PHE A 4 22.19 19.75 -17.64
C PHE A 4 21.59 18.97 -16.46
N LEU A 5 20.68 19.60 -15.73
CA LEU A 5 19.90 18.93 -14.69
C LEU A 5 18.84 18.08 -15.40
N PHE A 6 19.09 16.79 -15.61
CA PHE A 6 18.07 15.85 -16.08
C PHE A 6 17.11 15.60 -14.93
N VAL A 7 16.01 16.36 -14.90
CA VAL A 7 14.86 16.02 -14.03
C VAL A 7 14.21 14.80 -14.67
N VAL A 8 14.53 13.61 -14.14
CA VAL A 8 13.87 12.36 -14.54
C VAL A 8 12.48 12.36 -13.93
N THR A 9 11.51 12.97 -14.61
CA THR A 9 10.10 12.88 -14.21
C THR A 9 9.59 11.48 -14.55
N GLY A 10 9.40 10.64 -13.55
CA GLY A 10 8.74 9.33 -13.73
C GLY A 10 7.32 9.50 -14.28
N CYS A 11 6.88 8.55 -15.11
CA CYS A 11 5.50 8.54 -15.63
C CYS A 11 4.67 7.54 -14.83
N SER A 12 3.52 7.98 -14.33
CA SER A 12 2.54 7.13 -13.65
C SER A 12 1.33 6.89 -14.55
N LYS A 13 0.91 5.63 -14.68
CA LYS A 13 -0.38 5.25 -15.30
C LYS A 13 -1.27 4.66 -14.22
N THR A 14 -2.52 5.12 -14.16
CA THR A 14 -3.49 4.63 -13.18
C THR A 14 -4.73 4.05 -13.84
N SER A 15 -5.29 3.00 -13.25
CA SER A 15 -6.59 2.42 -13.61
C SER A 15 -7.50 2.41 -12.39
N LYS A 16 -8.78 2.72 -12.61
CA LYS A 16 -9.86 2.57 -11.62
C LYS A 16 -10.89 1.51 -12.02
N ASP A 17 -10.60 0.78 -13.08
CA ASP A 17 -11.47 -0.25 -13.65
C ASP A 17 -11.45 -1.50 -12.77
N ILE A 18 -12.48 -1.66 -11.93
CA ILE A 18 -12.60 -2.74 -10.94
C ILE A 18 -12.58 -4.14 -11.59
N GLU A 19 -12.95 -4.28 -12.87
CA GLU A 19 -12.86 -5.56 -13.60
C GLU A 19 -11.40 -6.04 -13.76
N LYS A 20 -10.42 -5.13 -13.59
CA LYS A 20 -8.99 -5.44 -13.61
C LYS A 20 -8.40 -5.68 -12.22
N TYR A 21 -9.22 -5.65 -11.17
CA TYR A 21 -8.75 -5.91 -9.82
C TYR A 21 -8.07 -7.29 -9.73
N LEU A 22 -6.80 -7.30 -9.33
CA LEU A 22 -5.92 -8.49 -9.29
C LEU A 22 -5.84 -9.25 -10.63
N ASN A 23 -6.11 -8.57 -11.73
CA ASN A 23 -6.08 -9.11 -13.09
C ASN A 23 -5.57 -8.05 -14.07
N THR A 24 -4.53 -7.33 -13.66
CA THR A 24 -3.91 -6.24 -14.43
C THR A 24 -3.02 -6.76 -15.56
N GLY A 25 -2.64 -8.04 -15.51
CA GLY A 25 -1.66 -8.66 -16.39
C GLY A 25 -0.21 -8.36 -16.00
N SER A 26 0.02 -7.92 -14.77
CA SER A 26 1.35 -7.52 -14.28
C SER A 26 1.86 -8.41 -13.14
N GLY A 27 3.15 -8.27 -12.80
CA GLY A 27 3.81 -9.10 -11.78
C GLY A 27 3.19 -9.01 -10.39
N ILE A 28 2.41 -7.96 -10.10
CA ILE A 28 1.74 -7.75 -8.81
C ILE A 28 0.53 -8.67 -8.59
N ASP A 29 -0.10 -9.18 -9.65
CA ASP A 29 -1.42 -9.83 -9.52
C ASP A 29 -1.37 -11.11 -8.67
N ALA A 30 -0.33 -11.92 -8.84
CA ALA A 30 -0.16 -13.17 -8.10
C ALA A 30 0.18 -12.96 -6.61
N PRO A 31 1.18 -12.13 -6.25
CA PRO A 31 1.46 -11.87 -4.84
C PRO A 31 0.31 -11.13 -4.14
N ALA A 32 -0.31 -10.13 -4.78
CA ALA A 32 -1.42 -9.39 -4.19
C ALA A 32 -2.63 -10.29 -3.86
N LYS A 33 -2.92 -11.34 -4.66
CA LYS A 33 -4.00 -12.32 -4.36
C LYS A 33 -3.83 -13.08 -3.06
N GLN A 34 -2.64 -13.13 -2.48
CA GLN A 34 -2.40 -13.82 -1.21
C GLN A 34 -2.86 -13.00 -0.01
N MET A 35 -2.94 -11.68 -0.18
CA MET A 35 -3.23 -10.72 0.90
C MET A 35 -4.57 -10.01 0.67
N MET A 36 -4.86 -9.62 -0.57
CA MET A 36 -6.02 -8.79 -0.89
C MET A 36 -7.31 -9.63 -0.99
N PRO A 37 -8.47 -9.10 -0.57
CA PRO A 37 -9.72 -9.85 -0.51
C PRO A 37 -10.26 -10.16 -1.92
N THR A 38 -10.95 -11.28 -2.07
CA THR A 38 -11.74 -11.56 -3.29
C THR A 38 -13.03 -10.75 -3.25
N LEU A 39 -13.39 -10.06 -4.34
CA LEU A 39 -14.58 -9.21 -4.39
C LEU A 39 -15.88 -9.97 -4.06
N ASP A 40 -16.00 -11.22 -4.53
CA ASP A 40 -17.18 -12.07 -4.28
C ASP A 40 -17.29 -12.57 -2.83
N GLN A 41 -16.23 -12.42 -2.04
CA GLN A 41 -16.18 -12.84 -0.63
C GLN A 41 -16.35 -11.66 0.34
N LEU A 42 -16.38 -10.43 -0.17
CA LEU A 42 -16.65 -9.26 0.66
C LEU A 42 -18.09 -9.32 1.20
N PRO A 43 -18.33 -8.91 2.46
CA PRO A 43 -19.68 -8.74 2.95
C PRO A 43 -20.37 -7.58 2.23
N VAL A 44 -21.61 -7.28 2.61
CA VAL A 44 -22.34 -6.13 2.07
C VAL A 44 -21.54 -4.86 2.37
N TYR A 45 -21.22 -4.09 1.33
CA TYR A 45 -20.52 -2.82 1.41
C TYR A 45 -21.37 -1.70 0.82
N GLU A 46 -21.15 -0.48 1.29
CA GLU A 46 -21.81 0.72 0.75
C GLU A 46 -21.11 1.21 -0.52
N LYS A 47 -19.77 1.17 -0.49
CA LYS A 47 -18.93 1.68 -1.57
C LYS A 47 -17.64 0.91 -1.65
N ILE A 48 -17.15 0.75 -2.86
CA ILE A 48 -15.85 0.17 -3.15
C ILE A 48 -15.10 1.05 -4.13
N GLU A 49 -13.83 1.32 -3.85
CA GLU A 49 -12.94 2.03 -4.73
C GLU A 49 -11.69 1.20 -5.01
N TYR A 50 -11.31 1.16 -6.28
CA TYR A 50 -10.10 0.47 -6.71
C TYR A 50 -9.16 1.44 -7.42
N ARG A 51 -7.87 1.25 -7.17
CA ARG A 51 -6.81 1.92 -7.91
C ARG A 51 -5.66 0.96 -8.15
N TYR A 52 -5.29 0.81 -9.41
CA TYR A 52 -3.99 0.25 -9.78
C TYR A 52 -3.12 1.35 -10.33
N THR A 53 -1.88 1.44 -9.86
CA THR A 53 -0.90 2.40 -10.33
C THR A 53 0.36 1.68 -10.80
N LYS A 54 0.79 2.01 -12.01
CA LYS A 54 2.10 1.63 -12.54
C LYS A 54 2.97 2.88 -12.62
N LYS A 55 4.08 2.91 -11.88
CA LYS A 55 5.09 3.98 -11.99
C LYS A 55 6.26 3.43 -12.81
N THR A 56 6.79 4.25 -13.70
CA THR A 56 7.98 3.90 -14.48
C THR A 56 8.97 5.06 -14.39
N MET A 57 10.17 4.75 -13.93
CA MET A 57 11.28 5.69 -13.82
C MET A 57 12.50 5.07 -14.48
N LEU A 58 12.89 5.60 -15.65
CA LEU A 58 13.90 4.99 -16.51
C LEU A 58 13.59 3.51 -16.81
N PHE A 59 14.36 2.58 -16.25
CA PHE A 59 14.22 1.13 -16.42
C PHE A 59 13.49 0.46 -15.25
N PHE A 60 13.25 1.19 -14.16
CA PHE A 60 12.56 0.70 -12.96
C PHE A 60 11.05 0.78 -13.15
N GLN A 61 10.34 -0.26 -12.69
CA GLN A 61 8.89 -0.36 -12.76
C GLN A 61 8.34 -0.82 -11.42
N SER A 62 7.46 0.01 -10.87
CA SER A 62 6.72 -0.33 -9.67
C SER A 62 5.24 -0.46 -10.01
N HIS A 63 4.59 -1.34 -9.25
CA HIS A 63 3.18 -1.62 -9.33
C HIS A 63 2.58 -1.45 -7.94
N SER A 64 1.37 -0.92 -7.87
CA SER A 64 0.61 -0.86 -6.64
C SER A 64 -0.87 -1.06 -6.90
N VAL A 65 -1.56 -1.64 -5.92
CA VAL A 65 -3.00 -1.85 -5.91
C VAL A 65 -3.55 -1.33 -4.59
N ALA A 66 -4.58 -0.50 -4.65
CA ALA A 66 -5.40 -0.11 -3.52
C ALA A 66 -6.85 -0.56 -3.76
N LEU A 67 -7.45 -1.18 -2.75
CA LEU A 67 -8.88 -1.46 -2.66
C LEU A 67 -9.40 -0.87 -1.35
N ILE A 68 -10.30 0.10 -1.44
CA ILE A 68 -10.92 0.75 -0.29
C ILE A 68 -12.37 0.32 -0.27
N VAL A 69 -12.81 -0.26 0.85
CA VAL A 69 -14.17 -0.73 1.03
C VAL A 69 -14.78 0.01 2.22
N ASN A 70 -15.90 0.70 1.98
CA ASN A 70 -16.71 1.34 3.01
C ASN A 70 -17.90 0.45 3.35
N TYR A 71 -18.19 0.35 4.63
CA TYR A 71 -19.24 -0.48 5.17
C TYR A 71 -20.18 0.35 6.04
N ASP A 72 -21.33 -0.22 6.38
CA ASP A 72 -22.09 0.24 7.55
C ASP A 72 -21.30 -0.05 8.85
N GLU A 73 -21.65 0.64 9.93
CA GLU A 73 -20.99 0.54 11.24
C GLU A 73 -20.82 -0.91 11.73
N GLN A 74 -21.90 -1.70 11.69
CA GLN A 74 -21.88 -3.06 12.22
C GLN A 74 -21.00 -3.99 11.37
N THR A 75 -21.07 -3.86 10.05
CA THR A 75 -20.21 -4.64 9.15
C THR A 75 -18.75 -4.21 9.29
N PHE A 76 -18.47 -2.91 9.40
CA PHE A 76 -17.12 -2.40 9.64
C PHE A 76 -16.50 -2.97 10.91
N GLU A 77 -17.20 -2.92 12.04
CA GLU A 77 -16.71 -3.46 13.31
C GLU A 77 -16.36 -4.96 13.18
N ASN A 78 -17.25 -5.74 12.57
CA ASN A 78 -17.04 -7.18 12.36
C ASN A 78 -15.85 -7.48 11.44
N GLU A 79 -15.68 -6.74 10.34
CA GLU A 79 -14.55 -6.95 9.43
C GLU A 79 -13.23 -6.47 10.04
N ASN A 80 -13.24 -5.38 10.81
CA ASN A 80 -12.07 -4.85 11.50
C ASN A 80 -11.53 -5.84 12.55
N GLU A 81 -12.42 -6.49 13.32
CA GLU A 81 -12.03 -7.52 14.28
C GLU A 81 -11.30 -8.71 13.62
N LYS A 82 -11.78 -9.15 12.45
CA LYS A 82 -11.20 -10.27 11.69
C LYS A 82 -9.79 -9.97 11.18
N LEU A 83 -9.39 -8.70 11.05
CA LEU A 83 -8.06 -8.35 10.54
C LEU A 83 -6.94 -8.91 11.42
N ALA A 84 -7.11 -8.89 12.74
CA ALA A 84 -6.13 -9.44 13.67
C ALA A 84 -6.05 -10.98 13.63
N GLU A 85 -7.12 -11.65 13.19
CA GLU A 85 -7.16 -13.10 13.01
C GLU A 85 -6.54 -13.53 11.68
N ASN A 86 -6.74 -12.72 10.64
CA ASN A 86 -6.36 -13.05 9.26
C ASN A 86 -4.95 -12.59 8.88
N PHE A 87 -4.40 -11.58 9.56
CA PHE A 87 -3.11 -11.00 9.22
C PHE A 87 -2.16 -11.00 10.41
N THR A 88 -0.90 -11.35 10.14
CA THR A 88 0.22 -11.05 11.03
C THR A 88 0.78 -9.70 10.62
N PHE A 89 0.75 -8.73 11.53
CA PHE A 89 1.30 -7.40 11.28
C PHE A 89 2.75 -7.33 11.76
N SER A 90 3.59 -6.61 11.03
CA SER A 90 4.99 -6.45 11.40
C SER A 90 5.09 -5.67 12.73
N THR A 91 5.93 -6.19 13.62
CA THR A 91 6.16 -5.62 14.97
C THR A 91 7.58 -5.09 15.15
N MET A 92 8.40 -5.06 14.09
CA MET A 92 9.73 -4.47 14.15
C MET A 92 9.59 -3.01 14.55
N THR A 93 9.86 -2.71 15.81
CA THR A 93 10.06 -1.34 16.26
C THR A 93 11.51 -1.01 15.99
N SER A 94 11.77 0.20 15.48
CA SER A 94 13.11 0.75 15.22
C SER A 94 14.12 0.25 16.26
N ALA A 95 14.86 -0.80 15.91
CA ALA A 95 15.86 -1.40 16.78
C ALA A 95 17.11 -0.54 16.64
N THR A 96 17.25 0.45 17.52
CA THR A 96 18.43 1.29 17.60
C THR A 96 19.68 0.42 17.83
N THR A 97 20.56 0.34 16.84
CA THR A 97 22.00 0.64 16.92
C THR A 97 22.60 0.45 15.53
N ASP A 98 23.15 1.53 14.97
CA ASP A 98 23.80 1.67 13.66
C ASP A 98 22.88 1.98 12.46
N GLU A 99 23.34 2.97 11.69
CA GLU A 99 22.69 3.80 10.69
C GLU A 99 21.93 3.03 9.58
N ALA A 100 20.60 2.99 9.70
CA ALA A 100 19.63 3.09 8.61
C ALA A 100 18.24 3.30 9.25
N SER A 101 17.54 4.39 8.90
CA SER A 101 16.17 4.64 9.38
C SER A 101 15.27 3.46 8.99
N THR A 102 14.73 2.76 9.99
CA THR A 102 13.75 1.69 9.75
C THR A 102 12.35 2.31 9.85
N PRO A 103 11.52 2.21 8.80
CA PRO A 103 10.23 2.89 8.75
C PRO A 103 9.31 2.45 9.90
N ASP A 104 8.49 3.37 10.39
CA ASP A 104 7.40 3.01 11.31
C ASP A 104 6.41 2.07 10.60
N TYR A 105 6.31 0.82 11.08
CA TYR A 105 5.43 -0.21 10.51
C TYR A 105 3.93 0.01 10.80
N GLN A 106 3.62 1.05 11.59
CA GLN A 106 2.31 1.65 11.73
C GLN A 106 2.42 3.15 11.48
N PHE A 107 1.60 3.69 10.60
CA PHE A 107 1.61 5.12 10.25
C PHE A 107 0.19 5.62 9.98
N VAL A 108 0.04 6.94 9.95
CA VAL A 108 -1.26 7.60 9.74
C VAL A 108 -1.23 8.41 8.46
N ILE A 109 -2.27 8.27 7.64
CA ILE A 109 -2.56 9.17 6.51
C ILE A 109 -4.00 9.64 6.70
N ASN A 110 -4.18 10.94 6.92
CA ASN A 110 -5.49 11.54 7.19
C ASN A 110 -6.24 10.81 8.33
N SER A 111 -7.38 10.18 8.05
CA SER A 111 -8.15 9.44 9.07
C SER A 111 -7.80 7.94 9.15
N TYR A 112 -6.92 7.45 8.29
CA TYR A 112 -6.55 6.04 8.25
C TYR A 112 -5.32 5.76 9.10
N THR A 113 -5.41 4.71 9.92
CA THR A 113 -4.25 4.09 10.57
C THR A 113 -3.85 2.87 9.77
N PHE A 114 -2.66 2.89 9.16
CA PHE A 114 -2.10 1.80 8.39
C PHE A 114 -1.15 0.95 9.21
N LYS A 115 -1.16 -0.36 8.93
CA LYS A 115 -0.19 -1.33 9.44
C LYS A 115 0.36 -2.15 8.28
N ILE A 116 1.67 -2.41 8.30
CA ILE A 116 2.35 -3.27 7.33
C ILE A 116 2.11 -4.74 7.70
N VAL A 117 1.70 -5.55 6.73
CA VAL A 117 1.58 -7.01 6.88
C VAL A 117 2.98 -7.62 6.87
N ASP A 118 3.25 -8.53 7.80
CA ASP A 118 4.55 -9.20 7.93
C ASP A 118 4.75 -10.17 6.76
N GLU A 119 5.61 -9.78 5.81
CA GLU A 119 5.93 -10.54 4.60
C GLU A 119 7.45 -10.59 4.38
N ASN A 120 7.96 -11.69 3.82
CA ASN A 120 9.39 -11.95 3.70
C ASN A 120 10.13 -11.08 2.66
N GLU A 121 9.40 -10.39 1.77
CA GLU A 121 9.96 -9.68 0.61
C GLU A 121 9.97 -8.16 0.78
N PHE A 122 9.74 -7.63 1.98
CA PHE A 122 9.85 -6.20 2.26
C PHE A 122 11.27 -5.69 1.96
N PRO A 123 11.46 -4.55 1.25
CA PRO A 123 10.44 -3.61 0.76
C PRO A 123 9.96 -3.88 -0.68
N LYS A 124 10.46 -4.92 -1.35
CA LYS A 124 10.18 -5.22 -2.77
C LYS A 124 8.74 -5.65 -3.01
N SER A 125 8.16 -6.40 -2.10
CA SER A 125 6.78 -6.86 -2.17
C SER A 125 6.18 -6.90 -0.77
N PHE A 126 5.10 -6.17 -0.55
CA PHE A 126 4.43 -6.15 0.76
C PHE A 126 3.00 -5.59 0.71
N GLY A 127 2.19 -6.06 1.66
CA GLY A 127 0.85 -5.58 1.92
C GLY A 127 0.76 -4.55 3.05
N MET A 128 -0.25 -3.69 2.99
CA MET A 128 -0.64 -2.77 4.07
C MET A 128 -2.15 -2.80 4.26
N ILE A 129 -2.60 -2.78 5.51
CA ILE A 129 -4.01 -2.64 5.87
C ILE A 129 -4.20 -1.32 6.60
N GLY A 130 -5.07 -0.46 6.07
CA GLY A 130 -5.53 0.77 6.70
C GLY A 130 -6.96 0.63 7.21
N THR A 131 -7.25 1.18 8.37
CA THR A 131 -8.62 1.27 8.90
C THR A 131 -8.94 2.70 9.29
N SER A 132 -10.20 3.10 9.09
CA SER A 132 -10.71 4.43 9.44
C SER A 132 -12.08 4.30 10.08
N ASP A 133 -12.15 4.48 11.41
CA ASP A 133 -13.42 4.50 12.15
C ASP A 133 -14.33 5.63 11.67
N LYS A 134 -13.72 6.77 11.30
CA LYS A 134 -14.43 7.96 10.80
C LYS A 134 -15.13 7.71 9.46
N GLU A 135 -14.47 6.97 8.57
CA GLU A 135 -14.98 6.68 7.22
C GLU A 135 -15.64 5.30 7.11
N GLN A 136 -15.67 4.55 8.23
CA GLN A 136 -16.17 3.17 8.34
C GLN A 136 -15.62 2.29 7.22
N SER A 137 -14.30 2.32 7.05
CA SER A 137 -13.65 1.73 5.89
C SER A 137 -12.37 0.98 6.20
N ILE A 138 -12.10 0.00 5.34
CA ILE A 138 -10.86 -0.77 5.32
C ILE A 138 -10.19 -0.57 3.97
N ALA A 139 -8.93 -0.14 3.99
CA ALA A 139 -8.07 0.04 2.84
C ALA A 139 -7.06 -1.11 2.77
N TYR A 140 -7.15 -1.92 1.72
CA TYR A 140 -6.20 -2.97 1.40
C TYR A 140 -5.23 -2.43 0.35
N LEU A 141 -3.95 -2.41 0.65
CA LEU A 141 -2.90 -1.92 -0.24
C LEU A 141 -1.88 -3.05 -0.48
N TYR A 142 -1.42 -3.17 -1.71
CA TYR A 142 -0.29 -4.04 -2.06
C TYR A 142 0.68 -3.31 -2.98
N PHE A 143 1.97 -3.47 -2.72
CA PHE A 143 3.05 -2.89 -3.52
C PHE A 143 3.98 -3.98 -4.07
N TYR A 144 4.49 -3.76 -5.28
CA TYR A 144 5.48 -4.63 -5.90
C TYR A 144 6.47 -3.84 -6.78
N ASP A 145 7.75 -3.95 -6.47
CA ASP A 145 8.89 -3.51 -7.27
C ASP A 145 10.11 -4.39 -6.94
N PHE A 146 10.54 -5.20 -7.92
CA PHE A 146 11.62 -6.17 -7.70
C PHE A 146 13.01 -5.53 -7.52
N ASP A 147 13.17 -4.27 -7.93
CA ASP A 147 14.41 -3.50 -7.85
C ASP A 147 14.45 -2.55 -6.65
N LEU A 148 13.41 -2.50 -5.81
CA LEU A 148 13.36 -1.57 -4.68
C LEU A 148 14.21 -2.06 -3.50
N ASP A 149 15.28 -1.33 -3.18
CA ASP A 149 16.20 -1.73 -2.11
C ASP A 149 15.91 -1.04 -0.75
N SER A 150 15.25 0.12 -0.74
CA SER A 150 14.88 0.84 0.50
C SER A 150 13.63 1.72 0.32
N ILE A 151 13.02 2.11 1.44
CA ILE A 151 11.90 3.07 1.48
C ILE A 151 12.35 4.30 2.28
N GLY A 152 12.27 5.48 1.66
CA GLY A 152 12.70 6.74 2.29
C GLY A 152 14.21 6.98 2.24
N GLU A 153 14.60 8.18 2.64
CA GLU A 153 16.00 8.58 2.87
C GLU A 153 16.36 8.43 4.37
N GLU A 154 17.64 8.37 4.70
CA GLU A 154 18.11 8.16 6.09
C GLU A 154 17.58 9.20 7.09
N ASP A 155 17.36 10.45 6.64
CA ASP A 155 16.85 11.54 7.47
C ASP A 155 15.31 11.68 7.44
N ASN A 156 14.61 10.80 6.71
CA ASN A 156 13.16 10.86 6.60
C ASN A 156 12.51 10.23 7.85
N SER A 157 11.95 11.09 8.70
CA SER A 157 11.26 10.67 9.92
C SER A 157 9.90 9.99 9.67
N ASN A 158 9.34 10.08 8.45
CA ASN A 158 8.03 9.51 8.16
C ASN A 158 7.91 9.02 6.70
N PRO A 159 8.72 8.01 6.31
CA PRO A 159 8.87 7.61 4.91
C PRO A 159 7.67 6.86 4.34
N MET A 160 6.85 6.22 5.19
CA MET A 160 5.70 5.40 4.74
C MET A 160 4.52 6.22 4.21
N PRO A 161 4.06 7.30 4.87
CA PRO A 161 3.05 8.19 4.29
C PRO A 161 3.45 8.77 2.93
N GLU A 162 4.70 9.21 2.80
CA GLU A 162 5.21 9.73 1.52
C GLU A 162 5.25 8.65 0.46
N PHE A 163 5.74 7.46 0.80
CA PHE A 163 5.73 6.29 -0.08
C PHE A 163 4.32 5.97 -0.58
N VAL A 164 3.33 5.90 0.30
CA VAL A 164 1.95 5.59 -0.09
C VAL A 164 1.41 6.65 -1.06
N ASN A 165 1.62 7.93 -0.77
CA ASN A 165 1.22 9.02 -1.66
C ASN A 165 1.88 8.89 -3.05
N ASP A 166 3.17 8.58 -3.08
CA ASP A 166 3.99 8.53 -4.29
C ASP A 166 3.69 7.36 -5.21
N TYR A 167 3.24 6.23 -4.66
CA TYR A 167 3.12 4.98 -5.39
C TYR A 167 1.68 4.53 -5.60
N PHE A 168 0.74 4.86 -4.70
CA PHE A 168 -0.64 4.43 -4.82
C PHE A 168 -1.51 5.46 -5.54
N ASN A 169 -1.07 6.72 -5.54
CA ASN A 169 -1.77 7.85 -6.15
C ASN A 169 -3.25 7.84 -5.73
N TYR A 170 -3.54 7.70 -4.43
CA TYR A 170 -4.90 7.71 -3.85
C TYR A 170 -4.97 8.78 -2.76
N ASP A 171 -6.12 9.45 -2.63
CA ASP A 171 -6.35 10.49 -1.63
C ASP A 171 -7.19 9.89 -0.51
N PHE A 172 -6.54 9.57 0.61
CA PHE A 172 -7.09 8.80 1.74
C PHE A 172 -7.91 9.66 2.69
#